data_AF-A0A9D4HE49-F1
#
_entry.id   AF-A0A9D4HE49-F1
#
_cell.length_a   1.000
_cell.length_b   1.000
_cell.length_c   1.000
_cell.angle_alpha   90.00
_cell.angle_beta   90.00
_cell.angle_gamma   90.00
#
_symmetry.space_group_name_H-M   'P 1'
#
loop_
_entity.id
_entity.type
_entity.pdbx_description
1 polymer ?
#
loop_
_entity_poly.entity_id
_entity_poly.type
_entity_poly.pdbx_seq_one_letter_code
_entity_poly.pdbx_strand_id
1 'polypeptide(L)'
;MRMFGNELSYNMYGANNGVEEDTMQADVLKIIDKLAKNKMQDFSITKNTMFIDSSYTIPTVIGLPLRLTVNGSTTVALNVDGTVDIKDPKSGVLIEGNFEPRL
;
A
#
# COMPACT_ATOMS: atom_id res chain seq x y z
N MET A 1 -14.92 7.47 -0.96
CA MET A 1 -15.21 6.02 -0.86
C MET A 1 -15.84 5.72 0.48
N ARG A 2 -16.85 4.85 0.53
CA ARG A 2 -17.58 4.49 1.76
C ARG A 2 -17.73 2.96 1.87
N MET A 3 -17.46 2.38 3.04
CA MET A 3 -17.60 0.95 3.32
C MET A 3 -18.22 0.76 4.70
N PHE A 4 -19.22 -0.13 4.82
CA PHE A 4 -20.00 -0.35 6.05
C PHE A 4 -20.57 0.94 6.67
N GLY A 5 -20.94 1.92 5.85
CA GLY A 5 -21.42 3.23 6.30
C GLY A 5 -20.32 4.21 6.71
N ASN A 6 -19.07 3.76 6.88
CA ASN A 6 -17.93 4.62 7.20
C ASN A 6 -17.25 5.14 5.94
N GLU A 7 -16.92 6.44 5.95
CA GLU A 7 -16.18 7.07 4.87
C GLU A 7 -14.69 6.74 4.99
N LEU A 8 -14.15 6.04 3.99
CA LEU A 8 -12.76 5.54 3.98
C LEU A 8 -11.78 6.53 3.35
N SER A 9 -12.26 7.37 2.45
CA SER A 9 -11.42 8.33 1.72
C SER A 9 -12.32 9.40 1.13
N TYR A 10 -11.93 10.65 1.32
CA TYR A 10 -12.51 11.80 0.65
C TYR A 10 -11.42 12.41 -0.22
N ASN A 11 -11.44 12.09 -1.51
CA ASN A 11 -10.49 12.65 -2.48
C ASN A 11 -11.21 13.74 -3.26
N MET A 12 -10.91 15.00 -2.95
CA MET A 12 -11.37 16.14 -3.74
C MET A 12 -10.34 16.44 -4.83
N TYR A 13 -10.65 16.06 -6.06
CA TYR A 13 -9.86 16.46 -7.22
C TYR A 13 -10.36 17.84 -7.69
N GLY A 14 -9.92 18.88 -6.98
CA GLY A 14 -10.11 20.29 -7.36
C GLY A 14 -8.85 20.83 -8.02
N ALA A 15 -9.04 21.67 -9.04
CA ALA A 15 -7.98 22.21 -9.90
C ALA A 15 -6.83 22.88 -9.10
N ASN A 16 -5.60 22.53 -9.45
CA ASN A 16 -4.36 23.23 -9.09
C ASN A 16 -4.15 23.53 -7.59
N ASN A 17 -3.90 22.50 -6.78
CA ASN A 17 -3.11 22.70 -5.56
C ASN A 17 -1.62 22.65 -5.92
N GLY A 18 -1.11 23.77 -6.48
CA GLY A 18 0.30 24.17 -6.43
C GLY A 18 1.34 23.08 -6.71
N VAL A 19 1.20 22.35 -7.80
CA VAL A 19 2.32 21.56 -8.31
C VAL A 19 3.19 22.52 -9.12
N GLU A 20 4.15 23.15 -8.46
CA GLU A 20 5.16 23.94 -9.14
C GLU A 20 5.91 23.02 -10.13
N GLU A 21 5.78 23.27 -11.43
CA GLU A 21 6.37 22.43 -12.50
C GLU A 21 7.87 22.15 -12.30
N ASP A 22 8.57 23.05 -11.61
CA ASP A 22 10.00 22.92 -11.26
C ASP A 22 10.26 21.81 -10.23
N THR A 23 9.34 21.60 -9.28
CA THR A 23 9.48 20.55 -8.26
C THR A 23 9.27 19.16 -8.85
N MET A 24 8.36 19.02 -9.83
CA MET A 24 8.15 17.75 -10.53
C MET A 24 9.38 17.31 -11.32
N GLN A 25 10.01 18.24 -12.05
CA GLN A 25 11.20 17.92 -12.85
C GLN A 25 12.36 17.49 -11.94
N ALA A 26 12.58 18.19 -10.82
CA ALA A 26 13.61 17.84 -9.85
C ALA A 26 13.36 16.46 -9.22
N ASP A 27 12.11 16.12 -8.90
CA ASP A 27 11.79 14.83 -8.28
C ASP A 27 11.84 13.67 -9.27
N VAL A 28 11.44 13.88 -10.53
CA VAL A 28 11.60 12.89 -11.61
C VAL A 28 13.09 12.62 -11.87
N LEU A 29 13.94 13.66 -11.93
CA LEU A 29 15.38 13.49 -12.11
C LEU A 29 16.03 12.72 -10.94
N LYS A 30 15.60 12.96 -9.69
CA LYS A 30 16.07 12.19 -8.53
C LYS A 30 15.64 10.73 -8.59
N ILE A 31 14.44 10.43 -9.08
CA ILE A 31 13.96 9.06 -9.28
C ILE A 31 14.80 8.37 -10.35
N ILE A 32 15.06 9.02 -11.47
CA ILE A 32 15.91 8.50 -12.55
C ILE A 32 17.34 8.27 -12.05
N ASP A 33 17.94 9.19 -11.30
CA ASP A 33 19.28 9.01 -10.72
C ASP A 33 19.33 7.85 -9.71
N LYS A 34 18.28 7.66 -8.90
CA LYS A 34 18.17 6.50 -8.01
C LYS A 34 18.04 5.19 -8.77
N LEU A 35 17.34 5.17 -9.91
CA LEU A 35 17.19 4.00 -10.78
C LEU A 35 18.50 3.71 -11.56
N ALA A 36 19.15 4.74 -12.09
CA ALA A 36 20.40 4.65 -12.86
C ALA A 36 21.59 4.15 -12.05
N LYS A 37 21.56 4.30 -10.72
CA LYS A 37 22.57 3.75 -9.80
C LYS A 37 22.57 2.21 -9.73
N ASN A 38 21.77 1.52 -10.55
CA ASN A 38 21.79 0.07 -10.75
C ASN A 38 21.68 -0.70 -9.42
N LYS A 39 21.01 -0.10 -8.43
CA LYS A 39 20.74 -0.73 -7.14
C LYS A 39 19.42 -1.44 -7.24
N MET A 40 19.43 -2.72 -6.87
CA MET A 40 18.21 -3.50 -6.62
C MET A 40 17.32 -2.68 -5.68
N GLN A 41 16.15 -2.28 -6.17
CA GLN A 41 15.16 -1.60 -5.34
C GLN A 41 14.26 -2.67 -4.76
N ASP A 42 14.57 -3.05 -3.53
CA ASP A 42 13.75 -3.97 -2.75
C ASP A 42 12.72 -3.13 -2.00
N PHE A 43 11.45 -3.26 -2.39
CA PHE A 43 10.34 -2.56 -1.76
C PHE A 43 9.35 -3.57 -1.21
N SER A 44 9.22 -3.59 0.12
CA SER A 44 8.23 -4.42 0.80
C SER A 44 7.10 -3.57 1.35
N ILE A 45 5.88 -3.83 0.89
CA ILE A 45 4.65 -3.21 1.39
C ILE A 45 3.87 -4.26 2.15
N THR A 46 3.73 -4.09 3.46
CA THR A 46 2.82 -4.91 4.26
C THR A 46 1.66 -4.06 4.74
N LYS A 47 0.43 -4.49 4.46
CA LYS A 47 -0.79 -3.82 4.88
C LYS A 47 -1.71 -4.80 5.60
N ASN A 48 -2.02 -4.46 6.85
CA ASN A 48 -2.97 -5.19 7.67
C ASN A 48 -4.30 -4.45 7.71
N THR A 49 -5.41 -5.16 7.53
CA THR A 49 -6.74 -4.57 7.70
C THR A 49 -7.65 -5.53 8.46
N MET A 50 -8.26 -5.01 9.52
CA MET A 50 -9.32 -5.69 10.28
C MET A 50 -10.65 -5.27 9.69
N PHE A 51 -11.43 -6.23 9.21
CA PHE A 51 -12.69 -5.97 8.52
C PHE A 51 -13.91 -6.39 9.35
N ILE A 52 -13.76 -7.28 10.33
CA ILE A 52 -14.81 -7.65 11.28
C ILE A 52 -14.23 -7.62 12.69
N ASP A 53 -14.91 -6.91 13.58
CA ASP A 53 -14.71 -6.94 15.03
C ASP A 53 -16.09 -6.84 15.68
N SER A 54 -16.60 -7.99 16.15
CA SER A 54 -17.92 -8.08 16.75
C SER A 54 -17.85 -8.88 18.04
N SER A 55 -18.42 -8.32 19.11
CA SER A 55 -18.55 -9.02 20.39
C SER A 55 -19.97 -8.94 20.92
N TYR A 56 -20.46 -10.06 21.45
CA TYR A 56 -21.77 -10.14 22.06
C TYR A 56 -21.68 -10.90 23.38
N THR A 57 -22.31 -10.37 24.42
CA THR A 57 -22.31 -10.98 25.75
C THR A 57 -23.72 -11.38 26.12
N ILE A 58 -23.93 -12.68 26.33
CA ILE A 58 -25.21 -13.28 26.70
C ILE A 58 -25.17 -13.59 28.19
N PRO A 59 -25.99 -12.96 29.04
CA PRO A 59 -26.15 -13.41 30.42
C PRO A 59 -26.86 -14.76 30.42
N THR A 60 -26.20 -15.81 30.92
CA THR A 60 -26.81 -17.14 31.02
C THR A 60 -27.70 -17.24 32.26
N VAL A 61 -28.60 -18.23 32.28
CA VAL A 61 -29.55 -18.47 33.40
C VAL A 61 -28.84 -18.75 34.73
N ILE A 62 -27.59 -19.24 34.69
CA ILE A 62 -26.77 -19.49 35.88
C ILE A 62 -25.92 -18.27 36.32
N GLY A 63 -26.14 -17.11 35.71
CA GLY A 63 -25.43 -15.87 36.07
C GLY A 63 -24.02 -15.72 35.49
N LEU A 64 -23.53 -16.70 34.72
CA LEU A 64 -22.27 -16.56 34.00
C LEU A 64 -22.47 -15.85 32.66
N PRO A 65 -21.73 -14.78 32.35
CA PRO A 65 -21.78 -14.15 31.03
C PRO A 65 -21.04 -15.02 30.00
N LEU A 66 -21.73 -15.41 28.93
CA LEU A 66 -21.13 -16.03 27.76
C LEU A 66 -20.74 -14.95 26.75
N ARG A 67 -19.45 -14.81 26.46
CA ARG A 67 -18.93 -13.85 25.49
C ARG A 67 -18.65 -14.57 24.16
N LEU A 68 -19.36 -14.16 23.11
CA LEU A 68 -19.04 -14.51 21.72
C LEU A 68 -18.24 -13.36 21.10
N THR A 69 -17.15 -13.70 20.42
CA THR A 69 -16.33 -12.76 19.65
C THR A 69 -16.10 -13.30 18.25
N VAL A 70 -16.32 -12.46 17.25
CA VAL A 70 -16.05 -12.75 15.85
C VAL A 70 -15.08 -11.68 15.35
N ASN A 71 -13.87 -12.11 15.00
CA ASN A 71 -12.81 -11.23 14.51
C ASN A 71 -12.37 -11.71 13.12
N GLY A 72 -12.27 -10.78 12.18
CA GLY A 72 -11.79 -11.01 10.82
C GLY A 72 -10.69 -10.02 10.49
N SER A 73 -9.49 -10.51 10.25
CA SER A 73 -8.33 -9.74 9.80
C SER A 73 -7.76 -10.34 8.51
N THR A 74 -7.20 -9.48 7.67
CA THR A 74 -6.42 -9.89 6.50
C THR A 74 -5.12 -9.11 6.49
N THR A 75 -4.05 -9.80 6.14
CA THR A 75 -2.74 -9.21 5.88
C THR A 75 -2.47 -9.35 4.39
N VAL A 76 -1.96 -8.30 3.78
CA VAL A 76 -1.48 -8.35 2.40
C VAL A 76 -0.06 -7.84 2.42
N ALA A 77 0.89 -8.69 2.04
CA ALA A 77 2.27 -8.33 1.86
C ALA A 77 2.63 -8.43 0.38
N LEU A 78 3.30 -7.40 -0.13
CA LEU A 78 3.80 -7.34 -1.49
C LEU A 78 5.30 -7.04 -1.41
N ASN A 79 6.11 -7.96 -1.93
CA ASN A 79 7.51 -7.71 -2.18
C ASN A 79 7.67 -7.40 -3.67
N VAL A 80 8.31 -6.27 -3.94
CA VAL A 80 8.69 -5.84 -5.28
C VAL A 80 10.20 -5.73 -5.29
N ASP A 81 10.85 -6.60 -6.06
CA ASP A 81 12.29 -6.54 -6.29
C ASP A 81 12.48 -6.12 -7.74
N GLY A 82 13.33 -5.12 -8.00
CA GLY A 82 13.55 -4.60 -9.35
C GLY A 82 14.99 -4.18 -9.61
N THR A 83 15.54 -4.60 -10.74
CA THR A 83 16.84 -4.14 -11.25
C THR A 83 16.63 -3.35 -12.54
N VAL A 84 17.24 -2.18 -12.63
CA VAL A 84 17.13 -1.30 -13.80
C VAL A 84 18.52 -1.08 -14.37
N ASP A 85 18.82 -1.77 -15.47
CA ASP A 85 20.10 -1.64 -16.15
C ASP A 85 20.02 -0.57 -17.26
N ILE A 86 20.60 0.60 -16.99
CA ILE A 86 20.64 1.72 -17.94
C ILE A 86 22.04 1.77 -18.54
N LYS A 87 22.26 1.03 -19.63
CA LYS A 87 23.54 1.03 -20.36
C LYS A 87 23.75 2.31 -21.19
N ASP A 88 22.68 2.90 -21.69
CA ASP A 88 22.67 4.21 -22.35
C ASP A 88 21.20 4.73 -22.39
N PRO A 89 20.88 5.94 -21.89
CA PRO A 89 19.53 6.49 -21.85
C PRO A 89 18.85 6.60 -23.23
N LYS A 90 19.60 6.52 -24.34
CA LYS A 90 19.06 6.45 -25.70
C LYS A 90 18.85 5.03 -26.24
N SER A 91 19.38 4.00 -25.56
CA SER A 91 19.45 2.62 -26.06
C SER A 91 18.34 1.68 -25.57
N GLY A 92 17.39 2.20 -24.78
CA GLY A 92 16.32 1.41 -24.17
C GLY A 92 16.64 1.03 -22.73
N VAL A 93 15.60 0.93 -21.91
CA VAL A 93 15.69 0.63 -20.48
C VAL A 93 15.15 -0.78 -20.27
N LEU A 94 16.00 -1.70 -19.79
CA LEU A 94 15.56 -3.03 -19.38
C LEU A 94 15.23 -2.99 -17.89
N ILE A 95 13.98 -3.34 -17.56
CA ILE A 95 13.48 -3.42 -16.19
C ILE A 95 13.12 -4.89 -15.95
N GLU A 96 13.86 -5.54 -15.06
CA GLU A 96 13.55 -6.89 -14.59
C GLU A 96 13.08 -6.79 -13.15
N GLY A 97 11.92 -7.38 -12.84
CA GLY A 97 11.40 -7.36 -11.48
C GLY A 97 10.56 -8.58 -11.14
N ASN A 98 10.55 -8.91 -9.85
CA ASN A 98 9.76 -9.99 -9.28
C ASN A 98 8.67 -9.41 -8.38
N PHE A 99 7.46 -9.96 -8.51
CA PHE A 99 6.29 -9.58 -7.72
C PHE A 99 5.83 -10.81 -6.95
N GLU A 100 6.09 -10.83 -5.64
CA GLU A 100 5.65 -11.92 -4.78
C GLU A 100 4.53 -11.43 -3.83
N PRO A 101 3.26 -11.71 -4.15
CA PRO A 101 2.16 -11.43 -3.23
C PRO A 101 2.10 -12.52 -2.14
N ARG A 102 1.93 -12.09 -0.89
CA ARG A 102 1.68 -12.95 0.27
C ARG A 102 0.40 -12.49 0.98
N LEU A 103 -0.47 -13.45 1.28
CA LEU A 103 -1.78 -13.26 1.92
C LEU A 103 -1.79 -13.92 3.30
#